data_AF-A0A258B1A8-F1
#
_entry.id   AF-A0A258B1A8-F1
#
_cell.length_a   1.000
_cell.length_b   1.000
_cell.length_c   1.000
_cell.angle_alpha   90.00
_cell.angle_beta   90.00
_cell.angle_gamma   90.00
#
_symmetry.space_group_name_H-M   'P 1'
#
loop_
_entity.id
_entity.type
_entity.pdbx_description
1 polymer ?
#
loop_
_entity_poly.entity_id
_entity_poly.type
_entity_poly.pdbx_seq_one_letter_code
_entity_poly.pdbx_strand_id
1 'polypeptide(L)'
;HEKDRALGLRAWSEFFGNEGRESDGGLGRRTTRIDGVKTLRPLDEDSSLSTNGTAQWGLAAIQNMALIGDSLDEAAALAGVVK
;
A
#
# COMPACT_ATOMS: atom_id res chain seq x y z
N HIS A 1 1.84 -14.09 17.22
CA HIS A 1 2.02 -14.33 18.67
C HIS A 1 0.75 -14.88 19.35
N GLU A 2 -0.46 -14.50 18.94
CA GLU A 2 -1.72 -15.00 19.54
C GLU A 2 -2.43 -16.09 18.69
N LYS A 3 -1.96 -16.34 17.46
CA LYS A 3 -2.59 -17.24 16.46
C LYS A 3 -4.08 -16.95 16.21
N ASP A 4 -4.49 -15.69 16.41
CA ASP A 4 -5.84 -15.24 16.11
C ASP A 4 -5.99 -14.99 14.60
N ARG A 5 -6.74 -15.87 13.95
CA ARG A 5 -7.04 -15.76 12.52
C ARG A 5 -7.84 -14.50 12.19
N ALA A 6 -8.83 -14.12 13.01
CA ALA A 6 -9.64 -12.94 12.74
C ALA A 6 -8.79 -11.67 12.80
N LEU A 7 -7.83 -11.62 13.72
CA LEU A 7 -6.88 -10.53 13.81
C LEU A 7 -5.96 -10.44 12.58
N GLY A 8 -5.47 -11.57 12.08
CA GLY A 8 -4.68 -11.62 10.84
C GLY A 8 -5.45 -11.11 9.62
N LEU A 9 -6.69 -11.57 9.45
CA LEU A 9 -7.56 -11.10 8.36
C LEU A 9 -7.88 -9.61 8.47
N ARG A 10 -8.09 -9.10 9.69
CA ARG A 10 -8.29 -7.66 9.92
C ARG A 10 -7.06 -6.85 9.53
N ALA A 11 -5.86 -7.27 9.91
CA ALA A 11 -4.63 -6.57 9.56
C ALA A 11 -4.43 -6.46 8.04
N TRP A 12 -4.73 -7.52 7.29
CA TRP A 12 -4.75 -7.46 5.83
C TRP A 12 -5.85 -6.55 5.29
N SER A 13 -7.06 -6.57 5.87
CA SER A 13 -8.15 -5.68 5.48
C SER A 13 -7.79 -4.20 5.66
N GLU A 14 -7.10 -3.85 6.75
CA GLU A 14 -6.61 -2.48 6.98
C GLU A 14 -5.52 -2.10 5.97
N PHE A 15 -4.60 -3.03 5.69
CA PHE A 15 -3.54 -2.84 4.70
C PHE A 15 -4.07 -2.64 3.26
N PHE A 16 -5.13 -3.36 2.87
CA PHE A 16 -5.79 -3.17 1.57
C PHE A 16 -6.79 -2.00 1.55
N GLY A 17 -7.25 -1.57 2.73
CA GLY A 17 -8.25 -0.52 2.91
C GLY A 17 -7.72 0.90 2.69
N ASN A 18 -8.54 1.90 3.04
CA ASN A 18 -8.24 3.32 2.78
C ASN A 18 -7.03 3.85 3.57
N GLU A 19 -6.67 3.24 4.70
CA GLU A 19 -5.54 3.69 5.54
C GLU A 19 -4.17 3.20 5.01
N GLY A 20 -4.12 2.04 4.36
CA GLY A 20 -2.93 1.57 3.63
C GLY A 20 -2.70 2.26 2.28
N ARG A 21 -3.66 3.09 1.86
CA ARG A 21 -3.66 3.84 0.60
C ARG A 21 -3.21 5.28 0.82
N GLU A 22 -1.94 5.48 1.11
CA GLU A 22 -1.34 6.71 0.57
C GLU A 22 -1.45 6.59 -0.95
N SER A 23 -2.24 7.48 -1.53
CA SER A 23 -2.74 7.52 -2.91
C SER A 23 -3.88 6.57 -3.27
N ASP A 24 -4.94 7.22 -3.76
CA ASP A 24 -6.06 6.73 -4.58
C ASP A 24 -5.88 5.31 -5.17
N GLY A 25 -6.32 4.29 -4.44
CA GLY A 25 -6.81 3.10 -5.14
C GLY A 25 -5.80 2.03 -5.57
N GLY A 26 -4.47 2.20 -5.54
CA GLY A 26 -3.61 1.01 -5.75
C GLY A 26 -2.17 1.20 -6.19
N LEU A 27 -1.55 0.05 -6.49
CA LEU A 27 -0.22 -0.13 -7.10
C LEU A 27 -0.08 0.49 -8.50
N GLY A 28 -1.08 1.26 -8.96
CA GLY A 28 -1.08 1.99 -10.23
C GLY A 28 -0.30 3.31 -10.19
N ARG A 29 0.71 3.39 -9.32
CA ARG A 29 1.57 4.56 -9.12
C ARG A 29 2.37 4.81 -10.39
N ARG A 30 2.34 6.04 -10.88
CA ARG A 30 3.07 6.46 -12.07
C ARG A 30 3.55 7.87 -11.86
N THR A 31 4.85 8.05 -11.99
CA THR A 31 5.44 9.38 -12.04
C THR A 31 4.98 10.10 -13.30
N THR A 32 4.63 11.37 -13.15
CA THR A 32 4.35 12.28 -14.26
C THR A 32 5.53 13.21 -14.45
N ARG A 33 5.98 13.36 -15.71
CA ARG A 33 7.01 14.34 -16.05
C ARG A 33 6.44 15.75 -15.95
N ILE A 34 7.14 16.63 -15.24
CA ILE A 34 6.83 18.06 -15.14
C ILE A 34 8.01 18.85 -15.70
N ASP A 35 7.73 19.71 -16.68
CA ASP A 35 8.73 20.51 -17.38
C ASP A 35 8.18 21.88 -17.84
N GLY A 36 8.98 22.60 -18.64
CA GLY A 36 8.64 23.92 -19.17
C GLY A 36 8.51 24.98 -18.06
N VAL A 37 7.59 25.93 -18.26
CA VAL A 37 7.39 27.07 -17.34
C VAL A 37 6.83 26.70 -15.97
N LYS A 38 6.49 25.42 -15.74
CA LYS A 38 5.90 24.93 -14.48
C LYS A 38 6.94 24.66 -13.39
N THR A 39 8.22 24.53 -13.74
CA THR A 39 9.29 24.17 -12.80
C THR A 39 10.61 24.85 -13.18
N LEU A 40 11.51 25.02 -12.21
CA LEU A 40 12.86 25.54 -12.45
C LEU A 40 13.71 24.57 -13.28
N ARG A 41 13.55 23.27 -13.03
CA ARG A 41 14.20 22.18 -13.78
C ARG A 41 13.23 21.03 -13.93
N PRO A 42 13.24 20.34 -15.08
CA PRO A 42 12.39 19.18 -15.28
C PRO A 42 12.56 18.11 -14.19
N LEU A 43 11.45 17.54 -13.75
CA LEU A 43 11.41 16.50 -12.72
C LEU A 43 10.27 15.51 -12.97
N ASP A 44 10.34 14.36 -12.33
CA ASP A 44 9.27 13.35 -12.34
C ASP A 44 8.65 13.28 -10.95
N GLU A 45 7.33 13.43 -10.88
CA GLU A 45 6.60 13.52 -9.62
C GLU A 45 5.42 12.55 -9.58
N ASP A 46 5.22 11.91 -8.44
CA ASP A 46 3.95 11.31 -8.07
C ASP A 46 3.44 12.04 -6.81
N SER A 47 2.58 13.04 -7.03
CA SER A 47 2.11 13.94 -5.96
C SER A 47 1.19 13.24 -4.95
N SER A 48 0.83 12.00 -5.22
CA SER A 48 -0.02 11.19 -4.36
C SER A 48 0.76 10.46 -3.26
N LEU A 49 2.10 10.47 -3.33
CA LEU A 49 2.98 9.78 -2.39
C LEU A 49 3.67 10.74 -1.42
N SER A 50 3.75 10.33 -0.15
CA SER A 50 4.65 10.93 0.82
C SER A 50 5.73 9.94 1.27
N THR A 51 6.84 10.48 1.79
CA THR A 51 7.90 9.67 2.40
C THR A 51 7.37 8.84 3.57
N ASN A 52 6.50 9.42 4.39
CA ASN A 52 5.97 8.76 5.58
C ASN A 52 5.09 7.58 5.19
N GLY A 53 4.14 7.76 4.27
CA GLY A 53 3.32 6.64 3.80
C GLY A 53 4.09 5.59 3.07
N THR A 54 5.06 5.97 2.24
CA THR A 54 5.92 4.99 1.57
C THR A 54 6.67 4.14 2.59
N ALA A 55 7.20 4.76 3.65
CA ALA A 55 7.90 4.05 4.72
C ALA A 55 6.95 3.13 5.52
N GLN A 56 5.77 3.62 5.93
CA GLN A 56 4.80 2.83 6.68
C GLN A 56 4.23 1.69 5.86
N TRP A 57 3.90 1.94 4.58
CA TRP A 57 3.44 0.91 3.66
C TRP A 57 4.49 -0.19 3.49
N GLY A 58 5.76 0.17 3.29
CA GLY A 58 6.85 -0.80 3.16
C GLY A 58 7.06 -1.63 4.43
N LEU A 59 7.01 -0.99 5.60
CA LEU A 59 7.12 -1.68 6.88
C LEU A 59 5.96 -2.65 7.10
N ALA A 60 4.72 -2.20 6.88
CA ALA A 60 3.53 -3.01 7.02
C ALA A 60 3.52 -4.20 6.05
N ALA A 61 3.94 -4.01 4.80
CA ALA A 61 4.05 -5.10 3.82
C ALA A 61 5.03 -6.18 4.28
N ILE A 62 6.24 -5.79 4.69
CA ILE A 62 7.26 -6.74 5.17
C ILE A 62 6.79 -7.46 6.43
N GLN A 63 6.23 -6.73 7.39
CA GLN A 63 5.79 -7.30 8.67
C GLN A 63 4.57 -8.21 8.52
N ASN A 64 3.58 -7.84 7.71
CA ASN A 64 2.41 -8.68 7.46
C ASN A 64 2.82 -9.99 6.79
N MET A 65 3.71 -9.94 5.79
CA MET A 65 4.24 -11.15 5.17
C MET A 65 4.97 -12.05 6.17
N ALA A 66 5.74 -11.47 7.08
CA ALA A 66 6.49 -12.23 8.09
C ALA A 66 5.60 -12.83 9.18
N LEU A 67 4.51 -12.15 9.57
CA LEU A 67 3.69 -12.52 10.73
C LEU A 67 2.43 -13.32 10.37
N ILE A 68 1.81 -13.00 9.23
CA ILE A 68 0.48 -13.49 8.82
C ILE A 68 0.42 -13.78 7.31
N GLY A 69 1.57 -14.05 6.68
CA GLY A 69 1.67 -14.31 5.24
C GLY A 69 0.92 -15.56 4.77
N ASP A 70 0.69 -16.52 5.66
CA ASP A 70 -0.12 -17.72 5.42
C ASP A 70 -1.61 -17.42 5.18
N SER A 71 -2.09 -16.26 5.63
CA SER A 71 -3.49 -15.81 5.46
C SER A 71 -3.69 -14.84 4.30
N LEU A 72 -2.64 -14.50 3.55
CA LEU A 72 -2.69 -13.48 2.50
C LEU A 72 -3.73 -13.81 1.42
N ASP A 73 -3.69 -15.02 0.87
CA ASP A 73 -4.59 -15.41 -0.23
C ASP A 73 -6.06 -15.37 0.21
N GLU A 74 -6.33 -15.82 1.43
CA GLU A 74 -7.66 -15.76 2.02
C GLU A 74 -8.13 -14.31 2.20
N ALA A 75 -7.29 -13.47 2.79
CA ALA A 75 -7.62 -12.06 3.01
C ALA A 75 -7.79 -11.29 1.69
N ALA A 76 -6.98 -11.59 0.67
CA ALA A 76 -7.07 -10.97 -0.64
C ALA A 76 -8.37 -11.34 -1.36
N ALA A 77 -8.82 -12.59 -1.22
CA ALA A 77 -10.12 -13.03 -1.73
C ALA A 77 -11.28 -12.33 -1.01
N LEU A 78 -11.22 -12.23 0.32
CA LEU A 78 -12.24 -11.54 1.13
C LEU A 78 -12.30 -10.03 0.83
N ALA A 79 -11.15 -9.40 0.58
CA ALA A 79 -11.04 -7.99 0.23
C ALA A 79 -11.36 -7.70 -1.26
N GLY A 80 -11.60 -8.72 -2.09
CA GLY A 80 -11.85 -8.57 -3.52
C GLY A 80 -10.66 -8.00 -4.30
N VAL A 81 -9.44 -8.16 -3.77
CA VAL A 81 -8.19 -7.67 -4.40
C VAL A 81 -7.78 -8.59 -5.56
N VAL A 82 -8.10 -9.88 -5.45
CA VAL A 82 -7.90 -10.89 -6.50
C VAL A 82 -9.28 -11.43 -6.91
N LYS A 83 -9.49 -11.61 -8.22
CA LYS A 83 -10.70 -12.21 -8.79
C LYS A 83 -10.59 -13.73 -8.86
#